data_AF-A0A7T8KGZ2-F1
#
_entry.id   AF-A0A7T8KGZ2-F1
#
_cell.length_a   1.000
_cell.length_b   1.000
_cell.length_c   1.000
_cell.angle_alpha   90.00
_cell.angle_beta   90.00
_cell.angle_gamma   90.00
#
_symmetry.space_group_name_H-M   'P 1'
#
loop_
_entity.id
_entity.type
_entity.pdbx_description
1 polymer ?
#
loop_
_entity_poly.entity_id
_entity_poly.type
_entity_poly.pdbx_seq_one_letter_code
_entity_poly.pdbx_strand_id
1 'polypeptide(L)'
;VGDSVVSKGRETLERCIKLIESHPSWNARVVYGDTDSVFVLLKGRSKEEAFNLGEEMAKAVTLDNPKPVKLKFEKVRKFPIIEIILQN
;
A
#
# COMPACT_ATOMS: atom_id res chain seq x y z
N VAL A 1 -10.94 7.39 23.64
CA VAL A 1 -10.37 6.09 23.20
C VAL A 1 -10.65 5.81 21.72
N GLY A 2 -11.81 6.19 21.16
CA GLY A 2 -12.07 6.06 19.71
C GLY A 2 -11.20 6.97 18.84
N ASP A 3 -11.08 8.26 19.19
CA ASP A 3 -10.36 9.25 18.38
C ASP A 3 -8.88 8.91 18.14
N SER A 4 -8.22 8.33 19.14
CA SER A 4 -6.81 7.91 19.05
C SER A 4 -6.60 6.72 18.13
N VAL A 5 -7.57 5.81 18.00
CA VAL A 5 -7.48 4.65 17.12
C VAL A 5 -7.72 5.07 15.66
N VAL A 6 -8.74 5.90 15.43
CA VAL A 6 -9.04 6.48 14.10
C VAL A 6 -7.87 7.32 13.60
N SER A 7 -7.29 8.15 14.48
CA SER A 7 -6.14 8.99 14.13
C SER A 7 -4.91 8.16 13.74
N LYS A 8 -4.61 7.05 14.45
CA LYS A 8 -3.47 6.19 14.12
C LYS A 8 -3.66 5.41 12.82
N GLY A 9 -4.88 4.90 12.56
CA GLY A 9 -5.17 4.23 11.29
C GLY A 9 -4.96 5.16 10.10
N ARG A 10 -5.42 6.41 10.22
CA ARG A 10 -5.21 7.45 9.21
C ARG A 10 -3.74 7.78 8.99
N GLU A 11 -2.97 7.95 10.06
CA GLU A 11 -1.53 8.23 9.98
C GLU A 11 -0.78 7.11 9.23
N THR A 12 -1.06 5.85 9.58
CA THR A 12 -0.48 4.68 8.91
C THR A 12 -0.82 4.68 7.41
N LEU A 13 -2.08 4.96 7.05
CA LEU A 13 -2.52 5.02 5.66
C LEU A 13 -1.82 6.15 4.90
N GLU A 14 -1.71 7.34 5.49
CA GLU A 14 -1.03 8.49 4.89
C GLU A 14 0.47 8.22 4.66
N ARG A 15 1.14 7.56 5.62
CA ARG A 15 2.54 7.12 5.48
C ARG A 15 2.71 6.08 4.36
N CYS A 16 1.81 5.10 4.29
CA CYS A 16 1.76 4.12 3.22
C CYS A 16 1.67 4.79 1.84
N ILE A 17 0.70 5.70 1.67
CA ILE A 17 0.49 6.44 0.41
C ILE A 17 1.75 7.23 0.05
N LYS A 18 2.32 7.98 0.99
CA LYS A 18 3.52 8.78 0.77
C LYS A 18 4.71 7.92 0.33
N LEU A 19 4.92 6.77 0.96
CA LEU A 19 6.01 5.85 0.61
C LEU A 19 5.83 5.31 -0.81
N ILE A 20 4.62 4.85 -1.15
CA ILE A 20 4.31 4.30 -2.48
C ILE A 20 4.52 5.33 -3.59
N GLU A 21 4.03 6.56 -3.40
CA GLU A 21 4.07 7.59 -4.44
C GLU A 21 5.44 8.28 -4.57
N SER A 22 6.25 8.29 -3.51
CA SER A 22 7.58 8.93 -3.53
C SER A 22 8.73 7.98 -3.89
N HIS A 23 8.48 6.67 -3.98
CA HIS A 23 9.54 5.70 -4.28
C HIS A 23 10.06 5.87 -5.73
N PRO A 24 11.37 6.09 -5.93
CA PRO A 24 11.90 6.54 -7.22
C PRO A 24 11.78 5.51 -8.34
N SER A 25 11.72 4.20 -8.02
CA SER A 25 11.69 3.12 -9.01
C SER A 25 10.31 2.54 -9.30
N TRP A 26 9.32 2.79 -8.42
CA TRP A 26 8.03 2.10 -8.51
C TRP A 26 7.11 2.71 -9.58
N ASN A 27 7.25 4.02 -9.86
CA ASN A 27 6.36 4.75 -10.78
C ASN A 27 4.88 4.43 -10.49
N ALA A 28 4.52 4.49 -9.22
CA ALA A 28 3.26 4.05 -8.67
C ALA A 28 2.41 5.25 -8.27
N ARG A 29 1.09 5.12 -8.39
CA ARG A 29 0.14 6.13 -7.91
C ARG A 29 -0.96 5.47 -7.11
N VAL A 30 -1.26 5.97 -5.93
CA VAL A 30 -2.42 5.50 -5.18
C VAL A 30 -3.67 6.14 -5.78
N VAL A 31 -4.61 5.32 -6.22
CA VAL A 31 -5.85 5.77 -6.88
C VAL A 31 -7.07 5.62 -5.99
N TYR A 32 -6.96 4.85 -4.91
CA TYR A 32 -7.98 4.70 -3.89
C TYR A 32 -7.31 4.29 -2.57
N GLY A 33 -7.84 4.77 -1.45
CA GLY A 33 -7.42 4.37 -0.11
C GLY A 33 -8.59 4.48 0.84
N ASP A 34 -8.92 3.38 1.54
CA ASP A 34 -10.04 3.33 2.47
C ASP A 34 -9.71 2.40 3.64
N THR A 35 -9.81 2.96 4.85
CA THR A 35 -9.67 2.29 6.15
C THR A 35 -8.35 1.52 6.32
N ASP A 36 -8.25 0.36 5.68
CA ASP A 36 -7.12 -0.55 5.71
C ASP A 36 -6.60 -0.91 4.31
N SER A 37 -7.22 -0.48 3.22
CA SER A 37 -6.84 -0.88 1.86
C SER A 37 -6.36 0.29 1.01
N VAL A 38 -5.36 0.05 0.16
CA VAL A 38 -4.94 0.98 -0.90
C VAL A 38 -4.89 0.28 -2.24
N PHE A 39 -5.30 1.01 -3.28
CA PHE A 39 -5.26 0.54 -4.65
C PHE A 39 -4.21 1.35 -5.39
N VAL A 40 -3.24 0.65 -5.97
CA VAL A 40 -2.07 1.28 -6.58
C VAL A 40 -2.07 1.00 -8.09
N LEU A 41 -2.00 2.06 -8.87
CA LEU A 41 -1.85 2.02 -10.32
C LEU A 41 -0.37 1.95 -10.68
N LEU A 42 0.03 0.93 -11.43
CA LEU A 42 1.40 0.70 -11.90
C LEU A 42 1.51 0.89 -13.41
N LYS A 43 1.46 2.14 -13.88
CA LYS A 43 1.39 2.44 -15.33
C LYS A 43 2.55 1.80 -16.11
N GLY A 44 2.21 1.09 -17.18
CA GLY A 44 3.18 0.47 -18.10
C GLY A 44 3.79 -0.84 -17.58
N ARG A 45 3.33 -1.37 -16.44
CA ARG A 45 3.81 -2.65 -15.91
C ARG A 45 2.96 -3.83 -16.38
N SER A 46 3.62 -4.96 -16.60
CA SER A 46 2.98 -6.25 -16.80
C SER A 46 2.31 -6.75 -15.51
N LYS A 47 1.45 -7.76 -15.65
CA LYS A 47 0.82 -8.41 -14.50
C LYS A 47 1.86 -9.05 -13.57
N GLU A 48 2.89 -9.67 -14.12
CA GLU A 48 3.96 -10.30 -13.35
C GLU A 48 4.78 -9.28 -12.57
N GLU A 49 5.19 -8.18 -13.21
CA GLU A 49 5.85 -7.07 -12.51
C GLU A 49 4.96 -6.48 -11.41
N ALA A 50 3.64 -6.41 -11.64
CA ALA A 50 2.70 -5.91 -10.64
C ALA A 50 2.63 -6.82 -9.39
N PHE A 51 2.73 -8.14 -9.55
CA PHE A 51 2.83 -9.06 -8.41
C PHE A 51 4.12 -8.82 -7.63
N ASN A 52 5.27 -8.77 -8.32
CA ASN A 52 6.57 -8.57 -7.69
C ASN A 52 6.64 -7.23 -6.93
N LEU A 53 6.17 -6.15 -7.57
CA LEU A 53 6.10 -4.82 -6.95
C LEU A 53 5.10 -4.79 -5.78
N GLY A 54 3.98 -5.51 -5.88
CA GLY A 54 3.01 -5.60 -4.79
C GLY A 54 3.60 -6.21 -3.52
N GLU A 55 4.34 -7.30 -3.65
CA GLU A 55 5.05 -7.94 -2.53
C GLU A 55 6.17 -7.04 -1.97
N GLU A 56 6.93 -6.38 -2.85
CA GLU A 56 7.97 -5.43 -2.45
C GLU A 56 7.38 -4.25 -1.66
N MET A 57 6.29 -3.66 -2.16
CA MET A 57 5.58 -2.56 -1.50
C MET A 57 5.03 -3.01 -0.13
N ALA A 58 4.38 -4.17 -0.07
CA ALA A 58 3.85 -4.70 1.19
C ALA A 58 4.96 -4.86 2.24
N LYS A 59 6.13 -5.39 1.84
CA LYS A 59 7.29 -5.52 2.72
C LYS A 59 7.86 -4.16 3.15
N ALA A 60 8.06 -3.24 2.21
CA ALA A 60 8.63 -1.93 2.50
C ALA A 60 7.74 -1.10 3.43
N VAL A 61 6.43 -1.07 3.19
CA VAL A 61 5.49 -0.35 4.06
C VAL A 61 5.38 -1.03 5.44
N THR A 62 5.43 -2.37 5.51
CA THR A 62 5.50 -3.09 6.80
C THR A 62 6.72 -2.66 7.62
N LEU A 63 7.88 -2.48 6.97
CA LEU A 63 9.11 -2.06 7.64
C LEU A 63 9.10 -0.58 8.06
N ASP A 64 8.35 0.29 7.35
CA ASP A 64 8.20 1.70 7.72
C ASP A 64 7.29 1.91 8.95
N ASN A 65 6.46 0.92 9.29
CA ASN A 65 5.49 1.02 10.38
C ASN A 65 5.94 0.29 11.65
N PRO A 66 5.59 0.81 12.84
CA PRO A 66 5.87 0.12 14.10
C PRO A 66 5.04 -1.16 14.21
N LYS A 67 5.61 -2.20 14.83
CA LYS A 67 4.86 -3.41 15.19
C LYS A 67 3.63 -3.03 16.04
N PRO A 68 2.47 -3.70 15.87
CA PRO A 68 2.23 -4.92 15.09
C PRO A 68 1.81 -4.70 13.62
N VAL A 69 1.76 -3.46 13.13
CA VAL A 69 1.25 -3.12 11.79
C VAL A 69 2.03 -3.86 10.70
N LYS A 70 1.30 -4.51 9.79
CA LYS A 70 1.82 -5.21 8.62
C LYS A 70 0.98 -4.88 7.40
N LEU A 71 1.59 -4.86 6.24
CA LEU A 71 0.86 -4.84 4.98
C LEU A 71 1.00 -6.18 4.28
N LYS A 72 -0.07 -6.57 3.62
CA LYS A 72 -0.15 -7.78 2.82
C LYS A 72 -0.64 -7.41 1.43
N PHE A 73 0.10 -7.86 0.42
CA PHE A 73 -0.38 -7.84 -0.94
C PHE A 73 -1.52 -8.86 -1.10
N GLU A 74 -2.64 -8.46 -1.69
CA GLU A 74 -3.82 -9.32 -1.80
C GLU A 74 -4.03 -9.83 -3.23
N LYS A 75 -4.11 -8.94 -4.23
CA LYS A 75 -4.30 -9.34 -5.64
C LYS A 75 -3.94 -8.26 -6.66
N VAL A 76 -3.70 -8.69 -7.90
CA VAL A 76 -3.70 -7.82 -9.09
C VAL A 76 -5.08 -7.86 -9.76
N ARG A 77 -5.67 -6.69 -10.03
CA ARG A 77 -6.95 -6.52 -10.76
C ARG A 77 -6.72 -6.26 -12.27
N LYS A 78 -7.64 -5.53 -12.92
CA LYS A 78 -7.56 -5.13 -14.34
C LYS A 78 -6.61 -3.93 -14.52
N PHE A 79 -5.80 -3.95 -15.58
CA PHE A 79 -4.87 -2.91 -16.04
C PHE A 79 -4.05 -2.25 -14.92
N PRO A 80 -2.79 -2.70 -14.77
CA PRO A 80 -2.17 -3.13 -13.51
C PRO A 80 -2.52 -2.24 -12.31
N ILE A 81 -3.68 -2.51 -11.71
CA ILE A 81 -4.05 -2.02 -10.39
C ILE A 81 -3.82 -3.17 -9.40
N ILE A 82 -3.07 -2.92 -8.34
CA ILE A 82 -2.87 -3.85 -7.23
C ILE A 82 -3.64 -3.39 -5.99
N GLU A 83 -4.03 -4.35 -5.15
CA GLU A 83 -4.67 -4.13 -3.87
C GLU A 83 -3.72 -4.56 -2.73
N ILE A 84 -3.48 -3.64 -1.80
CA ILE A 84 -2.66 -3.88 -0.60
C ILE A 84 -3.53 -3.60 0.63
N ILE A 85 -3.48 -4.51 1.61
CA ILE A 85 -4.26 -4.43 2.86
C ILE A 85 -3.32 -4.24 4.05
N LEU A 86 -3.67 -3.28 4.91
CA LEU A 86 -3.11 -3.00 6.23
C LEU A 86 -3.74 -3.96 7.24
N GLN A 87 -2.89 -4.63 8.00
CA GLN A 87 -3.26 -5.56 9.06
C GLN A 87 -2.62 -5.06 10.35
N ASN A 88 -3.42 -4.97 11.41
CA ASN A 88 -2.96 -4.65 12.77
C ASN A 88 -2.76 -5.93 13.59
#